data_AF-A0A924HXR4-F1
#
_entry.id   AF-A0A924HXR4-F1
#
_cell.length_a   1.000
_cell.length_b   1.000
_cell.length_c   1.000
_cell.angle_alpha   90.00
_cell.angle_beta   90.00
_cell.angle_gamma   90.00
#
_symmetry.space_group_name_H-M   'P 1'
#
loop_
_entity.id
_entity.type
_entity.pdbx_description
1 polymer ?
#
loop_
_entity_poly.entity_id
_entity_poly.type
_entity_poly.pdbx_seq_one_letter_code
_entity_poly.pdbx_strand_id
1 'polypeptide(L)'
;MKWAIVLIAAAWVGAVGIAHAQALEAQSQPLQLDAKFSCSAENAEDRLRDGDRRLYADSGAFRLRGNAVLAFYWESSLFRSSHGSDCSIDEGDDLMAEALPPQVDAGQRWRASLRDGRAARTRRGYDADHGVNCSIRIAQIGQQLQIVPSCPALCGSRENFSQLSVDLRTGNCVYEH
;
A
#
# COMPACT_ATOMS: atom_id res chain seq x y z
N MET A 1 -72.42 38.89 -9.33
CA MET A 1 -72.46 37.71 -8.44
C MET A 1 -72.01 36.50 -9.24
N LYS A 2 -71.05 35.75 -8.69
CA LYS A 2 -70.70 34.34 -8.94
C LYS A 2 -70.33 33.90 -10.38
N TRP A 3 -69.04 33.66 -10.64
CA TRP A 3 -68.35 32.34 -10.69
C TRP A 3 -68.76 31.47 -11.90
N ALA A 4 -67.82 31.23 -12.84
CA ALA A 4 -67.26 29.89 -13.08
C ALA A 4 -66.34 29.88 -14.33
N ILE A 5 -65.15 29.33 -14.11
CA ILE A 5 -64.08 28.98 -15.05
C ILE A 5 -64.39 27.61 -15.68
N VAL A 6 -64.16 27.38 -16.99
CA VAL A 6 -63.59 26.12 -17.53
C VAL A 6 -62.87 26.36 -18.89
N LEU A 7 -61.53 26.30 -18.83
CA LEU A 7 -60.50 25.65 -19.66
C LEU A 7 -60.60 25.36 -21.18
N ILE A 8 -59.37 25.24 -21.76
CA ILE A 8 -58.88 24.60 -23.01
C ILE A 8 -58.66 25.62 -24.16
N ALA A 9 -57.54 25.74 -24.89
CA ALA A 9 -56.33 24.94 -25.16
C ALA A 9 -55.14 25.90 -25.44
N ALA A 10 -53.91 25.61 -25.00
CA ALA A 10 -52.84 24.88 -25.69
C ALA A 10 -52.12 25.62 -26.84
N ALA A 11 -50.79 25.51 -26.77
CA ALA A 11 -49.75 25.75 -27.76
C ALA A 11 -49.31 27.20 -28.01
N TRP A 12 -48.12 27.56 -27.53
CA TRP A 12 -47.12 28.27 -28.34
C TRP A 12 -45.70 27.78 -28.01
N VAL A 13 -44.94 27.62 -29.09
CA VAL A 13 -43.62 27.02 -29.26
C VAL A 13 -42.52 28.05 -28.99
N GLY A 14 -41.37 27.60 -28.49
CA GLY A 14 -40.09 28.34 -28.50
C GLY A 14 -39.50 28.46 -27.09
N ALA A 15 -38.23 28.21 -26.81
CA ALA A 15 -37.08 28.03 -27.67
C ALA A 15 -36.06 27.10 -26.99
N VAL A 16 -35.30 26.43 -27.84
CA VAL A 16 -34.14 25.59 -27.56
C VAL A 16 -33.09 26.39 -26.77
N GLY A 17 -32.69 25.84 -25.62
CA GLY A 17 -31.51 26.27 -24.86
C GLY A 17 -30.82 25.04 -24.29
N ILE A 18 -30.23 24.23 -25.15
CA ILE A 18 -29.37 23.10 -24.72
C ILE A 18 -28.07 23.72 -24.21
N ALA A 19 -28.02 24.01 -22.92
CA ALA A 19 -26.79 24.34 -22.23
C ALA A 19 -25.88 23.11 -22.28
N HIS A 20 -24.82 23.19 -23.10
CA HIS A 20 -23.78 22.20 -23.18
C HIS A 20 -22.98 22.26 -21.87
N ALA A 21 -23.25 21.33 -20.96
CA ALA A 21 -22.37 21.06 -19.82
C ALA A 21 -21.10 20.40 -20.36
N GLN A 22 -20.06 21.21 -20.59
CA GLN A 22 -18.71 20.70 -20.83
C GLN A 22 -18.18 20.17 -19.51
N ALA A 23 -18.24 18.86 -19.31
CA ALA A 23 -17.56 18.20 -18.22
C ALA A 23 -16.05 18.36 -18.44
N LEU A 24 -15.38 19.15 -17.59
CA LEU A 24 -13.94 19.10 -17.47
C LEU A 24 -13.59 17.72 -16.91
N GLU A 25 -13.23 16.79 -17.80
CA GLU A 25 -12.48 15.60 -17.41
C GLU A 25 -11.09 16.09 -16.98
N ALA A 26 -10.94 16.36 -15.69
CA ALA A 26 -9.63 16.49 -15.09
C ALA A 26 -8.88 15.20 -15.42
N GLN A 27 -7.88 15.28 -16.30
CA GLN A 27 -6.96 14.19 -16.59
C GLN A 27 -6.23 13.87 -15.28
N SER A 28 -6.80 12.95 -14.51
CA SER A 28 -6.17 12.44 -13.30
C SER A 28 -4.93 11.67 -13.75
N GLN A 29 -3.75 12.26 -13.48
CA GLN A 29 -2.53 11.50 -13.64
C GLN A 29 -2.64 10.24 -12.78
N PRO A 30 -2.28 9.06 -13.32
CA PRO A 30 -2.41 7.83 -12.58
C PRO A 30 -1.56 7.92 -11.31
N LEU A 31 -2.15 7.54 -10.18
CA LEU A 31 -1.51 7.45 -8.88
C LEU A 31 -0.15 6.76 -9.02
N GLN A 32 0.95 7.39 -8.62
CA GLN A 32 2.29 6.85 -8.82
C GLN A 32 3.12 6.94 -7.54
N LEU A 33 3.76 5.82 -7.20
CA LEU A 33 4.79 5.71 -6.17
C LEU A 33 6.12 5.42 -6.85
N ASP A 34 7.16 6.14 -6.48
CA ASP A 34 8.56 5.76 -6.73
C ASP A 34 9.35 6.07 -5.46
N ALA A 35 9.69 5.03 -4.70
CA ALA A 35 10.36 5.16 -3.42
C ALA A 35 11.49 4.15 -3.32
N LYS A 36 12.61 4.58 -2.74
CA LYS A 36 13.73 3.74 -2.35
C LYS A 36 14.12 4.10 -0.92
N PHE A 37 14.37 3.10 -0.10
CA PHE A 37 14.72 3.29 1.30
C PHE A 37 15.77 2.27 1.76
N SER A 38 16.51 2.64 2.79
CA SER A 38 17.46 1.80 3.51
C SER A 38 17.45 2.27 4.96
N CYS A 39 17.05 1.40 5.86
CA CYS A 39 16.77 1.66 7.25
C CYS A 39 17.55 0.70 8.12
N SER A 40 18.02 1.19 9.26
CA SER A 40 18.55 0.34 10.31
C SER A 40 18.31 1.01 11.66
N ALA A 41 17.88 0.23 12.66
CA ALA A 41 17.67 0.75 14.01
C ALA A 41 18.02 -0.31 15.05
N GLU A 42 18.70 0.14 16.12
CA GLU A 42 18.76 -0.59 17.39
C GLU A 42 17.63 -0.06 18.28
N ASN A 43 16.64 -0.88 18.59
CA ASN A 43 15.64 -0.51 19.58
C ASN A 43 16.17 -0.85 20.98
N ALA A 44 16.59 0.18 21.72
CA ALA A 44 17.11 0.01 23.08
C ALA A 44 16.07 -0.53 24.08
N GLU A 45 14.78 -0.38 23.78
CA GLU A 45 13.63 -0.88 24.55
C GLU A 45 13.24 -2.31 24.19
N ASP A 46 13.54 -2.76 22.97
CA ASP A 46 13.34 -4.16 22.51
C ASP A 46 14.51 -5.06 22.96
N ARG A 47 14.88 -4.96 24.22
CA ARG A 47 15.79 -5.95 24.81
C ARG A 47 15.02 -7.25 24.98
N LEU A 48 15.57 -8.32 24.42
CA LEU A 48 15.10 -9.66 24.71
C LEU A 48 15.27 -9.95 26.21
N ARG A 49 14.54 -10.96 26.72
CA ARG A 49 14.53 -11.31 28.15
C ARG A 49 15.92 -11.65 28.72
N ASP A 50 16.88 -11.95 27.86
CA ASP A 50 18.29 -12.26 28.12
C ASP A 50 19.22 -11.03 28.05
N GLY A 51 18.70 -9.85 27.67
CA GLY A 51 19.46 -8.61 27.52
C GLY A 51 20.02 -8.39 26.10
N ASP A 52 19.74 -9.29 25.16
CA ASP A 52 20.20 -9.15 23.78
C ASP A 52 19.49 -8.02 23.05
N ARG A 53 20.27 -7.26 22.27
CA ARG A 53 19.77 -6.19 21.42
C ARG A 53 19.21 -6.76 20.12
N ARG A 54 18.06 -6.24 19.71
CA ARG A 54 17.52 -6.43 18.37
C ARG A 54 18.01 -5.31 17.46
N LEU A 55 18.64 -5.70 16.35
CA LEU A 55 18.98 -4.80 15.26
C LEU A 55 18.05 -5.11 14.09
N TYR A 56 17.26 -4.12 13.69
CA TYR A 56 16.44 -4.17 12.49
C TYR A 56 17.21 -3.55 11.34
N ALA A 57 17.11 -4.15 10.16
CA ALA A 57 17.66 -3.60 8.94
C ALA A 57 16.72 -3.90 7.78
N ASP A 58 16.30 -2.86 7.06
CA ASP A 58 15.37 -2.97 5.95
C ASP A 58 15.86 -2.17 4.77
N SER A 59 15.79 -2.75 3.57
CA SER A 59 16.06 -2.01 2.34
C SER A 59 15.06 -2.40 1.27
N GLY A 60 14.63 -1.43 0.47
CA GLY A 60 13.60 -1.69 -0.51
C GLY A 60 13.51 -0.61 -1.58
N ALA A 61 12.86 -0.97 -2.69
CA ALA A 61 12.31 0.01 -3.61
C ALA A 61 10.97 -0.45 -4.16
N PHE A 62 10.04 0.50 -4.22
CA PHE A 62 8.69 0.32 -4.73
C PHE A 62 8.46 1.30 -5.87
N ARG A 63 8.06 0.76 -7.03
CA ARG A 63 7.55 1.55 -8.14
C ARG A 63 6.18 1.02 -8.52
N LEU A 64 5.13 1.78 -8.18
CA LEU A 64 3.73 1.43 -8.43
C LEU A 64 3.08 2.51 -9.29
N ARG A 65 2.18 2.11 -10.21
CA ARG A 65 1.37 3.04 -11.00
C ARG A 65 -0.06 2.52 -11.14
N GLY A 66 -1.01 3.17 -10.47
CA GLY A 66 -2.36 2.65 -10.31
C GLY A 66 -2.31 1.23 -9.72
N ASN A 67 -2.85 0.26 -10.46
CA ASN A 67 -2.86 -1.16 -10.09
C ASN A 67 -1.66 -1.96 -10.65
N ALA A 68 -0.69 -1.29 -11.28
CA ALA A 68 0.50 -1.93 -11.83
C ALA A 68 1.65 -1.91 -10.83
N VAL A 69 2.29 -3.07 -10.66
CA VAL A 69 3.60 -3.20 -10.03
C VAL A 69 4.64 -3.05 -11.13
N LEU A 70 5.41 -1.96 -11.12
CA LEU A 70 6.48 -1.71 -12.10
C LEU A 70 7.85 -2.16 -11.58
N ALA A 71 8.06 -2.04 -10.27
CA ALA A 71 9.16 -2.66 -9.56
C ALA A 71 8.77 -2.87 -8.09
N PHE A 72 9.17 -3.98 -7.49
CA PHE A 72 8.95 -4.22 -6.07
C PHE A 72 10.04 -5.11 -5.52
N TYR A 73 10.84 -4.58 -4.59
CA TYR A 73 11.70 -5.40 -3.76
C TYR A 73 11.74 -4.84 -2.33
N TRP A 74 11.79 -5.73 -1.35
CA TRP A 74 12.05 -5.37 0.04
C TRP A 74 12.70 -6.55 0.75
N GLU A 75 13.85 -6.28 1.35
CA GLU A 75 14.58 -7.17 2.23
C GLU A 75 14.49 -6.63 3.66
N SER A 76 14.15 -7.50 4.59
CA SER A 76 14.02 -7.21 6.01
C SER A 76 14.81 -8.23 6.80
N SER A 77 15.68 -7.74 7.67
CA SER A 77 16.56 -8.55 8.49
C SER A 77 16.43 -8.15 9.95
N LEU A 78 16.27 -9.15 10.80
CA LEU A 78 16.31 -9.00 12.25
C LEU A 78 17.51 -9.77 12.80
N PHE A 79 18.49 -9.04 13.31
CA PHE A 79 19.68 -9.60 13.93
C PHE A 79 19.56 -9.62 15.46
N ARG A 80 20.02 -10.73 16.04
CA ARG A 80 20.22 -10.98 17.47
C ARG A 80 21.64 -11.50 17.65
N SER A 81 22.16 -11.51 18.89
CA SER A 81 23.55 -11.88 19.15
C SER A 81 23.96 -13.25 18.59
N SER A 82 23.04 -14.22 18.59
CA SER A 82 23.31 -15.62 18.21
C SER A 82 22.61 -16.12 16.94
N HIS A 83 21.77 -15.29 16.29
CA HIS A 83 21.03 -15.67 15.08
C HIS A 83 20.40 -14.47 14.38
N GLY A 84 20.21 -14.58 13.07
CA GLY A 84 19.49 -13.61 12.25
C GLY A 84 18.31 -14.27 11.52
N SER A 85 17.24 -13.52 11.31
CA SER A 85 16.13 -13.92 10.46
C SER A 85 15.92 -12.87 9.37
N ASP A 86 15.99 -13.33 8.12
CA ASP A 86 15.71 -12.53 6.95
C ASP A 86 14.37 -12.94 6.32
N CYS A 87 13.62 -11.94 5.88
CA CYS A 87 12.48 -12.03 4.98
C CYS A 87 12.76 -11.19 3.75
N SER A 88 12.35 -11.68 2.58
CA SER A 88 12.43 -10.88 1.35
C SER A 88 11.17 -11.06 0.52
N ILE A 89 10.88 -10.01 -0.25
CA ILE A 89 9.85 -10.01 -1.27
C ILE A 89 10.40 -9.35 -2.52
N ASP A 90 10.14 -9.94 -3.68
CA ASP A 90 10.58 -9.44 -4.97
C ASP A 90 9.57 -9.76 -6.08
N GLU A 91 9.90 -9.39 -7.31
CA GLU A 91 9.04 -9.56 -8.48
C GLU A 91 8.74 -11.05 -8.81
N GLY A 92 9.59 -11.99 -8.35
CA GLY A 92 9.37 -13.42 -8.49
C GLY A 92 8.24 -13.98 -7.62
N ASP A 93 7.74 -13.19 -6.67
CA ASP A 93 6.63 -13.59 -5.79
C ASP A 93 5.25 -13.40 -6.43
N ASP A 94 5.17 -12.83 -7.64
CA ASP A 94 3.90 -12.59 -8.37
C ASP A 94 2.94 -11.70 -7.57
N LEU A 95 3.43 -10.50 -7.27
CA LEU A 95 2.68 -9.45 -6.61
C LEU A 95 1.65 -8.79 -7.53
N MET A 96 0.51 -8.46 -6.94
CA MET A 96 -0.49 -7.57 -7.50
C MET A 96 -0.58 -6.30 -6.66
N ALA A 97 -0.83 -5.16 -7.30
CA ALA A 97 -1.11 -3.91 -6.62
C ALA A 97 -2.57 -3.49 -6.82
N GLU A 98 -3.16 -2.96 -5.76
CA GLU A 98 -4.46 -2.32 -5.75
C GLU A 98 -4.26 -0.87 -5.26
N ALA A 99 -4.47 0.11 -6.14
CA ALA A 99 -4.55 1.51 -5.73
C ALA A 99 -5.84 1.71 -4.92
N LEU A 100 -5.69 2.13 -3.67
CA LEU A 100 -6.83 2.33 -2.78
C LEU A 100 -7.42 3.72 -3.00
N PRO A 101 -8.74 3.90 -2.78
CA PRO A 101 -9.37 5.21 -2.90
C PRO A 101 -8.67 6.25 -2.02
N PRO A 102 -8.52 7.50 -2.50
CA PRO A 102 -7.97 8.56 -1.69
C PRO A 102 -8.81 8.73 -0.43
N GLN A 103 -8.14 8.87 0.71
CA GLN A 103 -8.76 9.22 1.98
C GLN A 103 -8.14 10.52 2.45
N VAL A 104 -8.98 11.41 3.01
CA VAL A 104 -8.55 12.70 3.55
C VAL A 104 -7.40 12.45 4.53
N ASP A 105 -6.30 13.18 4.36
CA ASP A 105 -5.07 13.12 5.16
C ASP A 105 -4.27 11.81 5.12
N ALA A 106 -4.71 10.79 4.38
CA ALA A 106 -4.01 9.49 4.30
C ALA A 106 -3.06 9.36 3.09
N GLY A 107 -2.96 10.42 2.27
CA GLY A 107 -2.10 10.44 1.10
C GLY A 107 -2.49 9.44 0.01
N GLN A 108 -1.53 9.12 -0.85
CA GLN A 108 -1.68 8.08 -1.89
C GLN A 108 -1.50 6.71 -1.26
N ARG A 109 -2.34 5.73 -1.61
CA ARG A 109 -2.33 4.43 -0.94
C ARG A 109 -2.42 3.27 -1.90
N TRP A 110 -1.73 2.21 -1.54
CA TRP A 110 -1.73 0.93 -2.24
C TRP A 110 -1.86 -0.22 -1.26
N ARG A 111 -2.38 -1.33 -1.77
CA ARG A 111 -2.19 -2.65 -1.19
C ARG A 111 -1.44 -3.50 -2.20
N ALA A 112 -0.27 -4.01 -1.84
CA ALA A 112 0.40 -5.07 -2.58
C ALA A 112 0.04 -6.42 -1.96
N SER A 113 -0.32 -7.41 -2.76
CA SER A 113 -0.67 -8.75 -2.29
C SER A 113 -0.22 -9.82 -3.27
N LEU A 114 0.02 -11.03 -2.79
CA LEU A 114 0.33 -12.16 -3.67
C LEU A 114 -0.90 -12.54 -4.49
N ARG A 115 -0.69 -12.80 -5.80
CA ARG A 115 -1.73 -13.39 -6.65
C ARG A 115 -2.11 -14.80 -6.18
N ASP A 116 -1.10 -15.60 -5.87
CA ASP A 116 -1.22 -16.94 -5.31
C ASP A 116 -0.14 -17.16 -4.26
N GLY A 117 -0.52 -16.99 -2.99
CA GLY A 117 0.41 -17.14 -1.88
C GLY A 117 0.88 -18.57 -1.64
N ARG A 118 0.13 -19.59 -2.09
CA ARG A 118 0.61 -20.99 -2.04
C ARG A 118 1.69 -21.20 -3.09
N ALA A 119 1.47 -20.75 -4.31
CA ALA A 119 2.47 -20.87 -5.37
C ALA A 119 3.76 -20.12 -5.02
N ALA A 120 3.65 -18.90 -4.47
CA ALA A 120 4.81 -18.12 -4.01
C ALA A 120 5.61 -18.88 -2.94
N ARG A 121 4.94 -19.47 -1.94
CA ARG A 121 5.58 -20.31 -0.91
C ARG A 121 6.32 -21.50 -1.49
N THR A 122 5.67 -22.23 -2.41
CA THR A 122 6.30 -23.38 -3.06
C THR A 122 7.56 -22.95 -3.81
N ARG A 123 7.54 -21.79 -4.50
CA ARG A 123 8.74 -21.24 -5.15
C ARG A 123 9.85 -20.90 -4.15
N ARG A 124 9.49 -20.42 -2.96
CA ARG A 124 10.40 -20.12 -1.85
C ARG A 124 10.84 -21.35 -1.05
N GLY A 125 10.28 -22.53 -1.31
CA GLY A 125 10.63 -23.78 -0.61
C GLY A 125 10.11 -23.89 0.82
N TYR A 126 9.10 -23.10 1.21
CA TYR A 126 8.49 -23.17 2.55
C TYR A 126 7.39 -24.24 2.60
N ASP A 127 7.33 -25.01 3.69
CA ASP A 127 6.28 -26.02 3.96
C ASP A 127 4.95 -25.36 4.39
N ALA A 128 3.92 -26.15 4.75
CA ALA A 128 2.52 -25.70 4.86
C ALA A 128 2.10 -25.07 6.20
N ASP A 129 3.00 -24.95 7.18
CA ASP A 129 2.62 -24.78 8.60
C ASP A 129 2.23 -23.35 9.03
N HIS A 130 2.09 -22.41 8.09
CA HIS A 130 1.82 -20.98 8.37
C HIS A 130 0.77 -20.38 7.44
N GLY A 131 0.39 -19.12 7.65
CA GLY A 131 -0.57 -18.41 6.79
C GLY A 131 -0.12 -18.35 5.32
N VAL A 132 -1.06 -18.49 4.39
CA VAL A 132 -0.80 -18.39 2.94
C VAL A 132 -0.98 -16.98 2.39
N ASN A 133 -1.36 -16.02 3.23
CA ASN A 133 -1.65 -14.67 2.80
C ASN A 133 -0.39 -13.80 2.86
N CYS A 134 -0.31 -12.84 1.95
CA CYS A 134 0.60 -11.70 2.07
C CYS A 134 -0.10 -10.45 1.53
N SER A 135 -0.08 -9.41 2.35
CA SER A 135 -0.65 -8.09 2.08
C SER A 135 0.25 -7.04 2.71
N ILE A 136 0.71 -6.08 1.90
CA ILE A 136 1.52 -4.95 2.31
C ILE A 136 0.71 -3.70 2.02
N ARG A 137 0.33 -2.98 3.07
CA ARG A 137 -0.33 -1.67 2.92
C ARG A 137 0.75 -0.61 2.84
N ILE A 138 0.67 0.24 1.82
CA ILE A 138 1.64 1.28 1.54
C ILE A 138 0.90 2.59 1.45
N ALA A 139 1.35 3.61 2.20
CA ALA A 139 0.83 4.96 2.12
C ALA A 139 1.96 5.96 1.91
N GLN A 140 1.80 6.87 0.96
CA GLN A 140 2.69 8.01 0.77
C GLN A 140 1.96 9.30 1.12
N ILE A 141 2.39 9.93 2.21
CA ILE A 141 1.83 11.17 2.76
C ILE A 141 2.91 12.25 2.63
N GLY A 142 2.88 12.98 1.52
CA GLY A 142 3.98 13.90 1.17
C GLY A 142 5.29 13.14 1.00
N GLN A 143 6.25 13.40 1.89
CA GLN A 143 7.56 12.72 1.92
C GLN A 143 7.60 11.51 2.86
N GLN A 144 6.53 11.25 3.61
CA GLN A 144 6.47 10.10 4.50
C GLN A 144 5.97 8.87 3.73
N LEU A 145 6.73 7.79 3.73
CA LEU A 145 6.32 6.46 3.30
C LEU A 145 5.98 5.63 4.54
N GLN A 146 4.76 5.12 4.62
CA GLN A 146 4.34 4.18 5.66
C GLN A 146 4.10 2.82 5.03
N ILE A 147 4.67 1.78 5.63
CA ILE A 147 4.65 0.40 5.15
C ILE A 147 4.17 -0.48 6.29
N VAL A 148 3.00 -1.11 6.12
CA VAL A 148 2.40 -2.00 7.11
C VAL A 148 2.24 -3.39 6.51
N PRO A 149 3.16 -4.32 6.78
CA PRO A 149 3.16 -5.66 6.21
C PRO A 149 2.33 -6.66 7.00
N SER A 150 1.78 -7.63 6.29
CA SER A 150 1.20 -8.86 6.82
C SER A 150 1.50 -9.98 5.82
N CYS A 151 2.70 -10.57 5.89
CA CYS A 151 3.23 -11.48 4.87
C CYS A 151 3.88 -12.76 5.42
N PRO A 152 3.16 -13.56 6.24
CA PRO A 152 3.68 -14.84 6.71
C PRO A 152 4.05 -15.81 5.57
N ALA A 153 3.42 -15.68 4.40
CA ALA A 153 3.71 -16.53 3.25
C ALA A 153 5.16 -16.43 2.72
N LEU A 154 5.88 -15.34 2.99
CA LEU A 154 7.23 -15.13 2.44
C LEU A 154 8.34 -15.21 3.49
N CYS A 155 7.97 -15.43 4.76
CA CYS A 155 8.89 -15.45 5.89
C CYS A 155 9.10 -16.85 6.50
N GLY A 156 8.51 -17.91 5.93
CA GLY A 156 8.57 -19.25 6.51
C GLY A 156 8.03 -19.27 7.95
N SER A 157 8.83 -19.78 8.89
CA SER A 157 8.51 -19.82 10.33
C SER A 157 9.00 -18.61 11.14
N ARG A 158 9.48 -17.57 10.46
CA ARG A 158 10.14 -16.43 11.09
C ARG A 158 9.15 -15.31 11.42
N GLU A 159 9.61 -14.35 12.23
CA GLU A 159 8.89 -13.10 12.45
C GLU A 159 8.66 -12.41 11.08
N ASN A 160 7.45 -11.88 10.89
CA ASN A 160 7.07 -11.16 9.68
C ASN A 160 7.86 -9.84 9.57
N PHE A 161 7.81 -9.19 8.40
CA PHE A 161 8.35 -7.84 8.21
C PHE A 161 7.86 -6.88 9.30
N SER A 162 8.71 -5.96 9.75
CA SER A 162 8.35 -4.90 10.70
C SER A 162 7.50 -3.82 10.03
N GLN A 163 6.63 -3.14 10.79
CA GLN A 163 6.01 -1.91 10.30
C GLN A 163 7.08 -0.82 10.24
N LEU A 164 7.10 -0.08 9.14
CA LEU A 164 8.16 0.86 8.82
C LEU A 164 7.59 2.19 8.33
N SER A 165 8.03 3.27 8.95
CA SER A 165 7.77 4.64 8.53
C SER A 165 9.09 5.28 8.10
N VAL A 166 9.17 5.79 6.86
CA VAL A 166 10.39 6.39 6.28
C VAL A 166 10.10 7.82 5.84
N ASP A 167 10.90 8.78 6.28
CA ASP A 167 10.96 10.10 5.63
C ASP A 167 11.86 10.00 4.40
N LEU A 168 11.28 9.98 3.20
CA LEU A 168 11.99 9.82 1.93
C LEU A 168 12.95 10.99 1.60
N ARG A 169 12.83 12.12 2.29
CA ARG A 169 13.73 13.27 2.12
C ARG A 169 14.97 13.15 3.00
N THR A 170 14.81 12.67 4.23
CA THR A 170 15.92 12.60 5.21
C THR A 170 16.54 11.21 5.32
N GLY A 171 15.82 10.17 4.92
CA GLY A 171 16.19 8.77 5.15
C GLY A 171 15.94 8.29 6.58
N ASN A 172 15.32 9.12 7.43
CA ASN A 172 15.01 8.72 8.80
C ASN A 172 13.92 7.64 8.80
N CYS A 173 14.13 6.61 9.61
CA CYS A 173 13.23 5.47 9.71
C CYS A 173 12.74 5.28 11.15
N VAL A 174 11.47 4.92 11.28
CA VAL A 174 10.83 4.55 12.54
C VAL A 174 10.21 3.18 12.36
N TYR A 175 10.57 2.28 13.28
CA TYR A 175 10.05 0.92 13.36
C TYR A 175 8.91 0.87 14.39
N GLU A 176 7.82 0.20 14.04
CA GLU A 176 6.67 -0.02 14.92
C GLU A 176 6.35 -1.54 14.97
N HIS A 177 5.93 -2.02 16.14
CA HIS A 177 5.60 -3.42 16.41
C HIS A 177 4.26 -3.57 17.13
#